data_AF-A0A7X7L121-F1
#
_entry.id   AF-A0A7X7L121-F1
#
_cell.length_a   1.000
_cell.length_b   1.000
_cell.length_c   1.000
_cell.angle_alpha   90.00
_cell.angle_beta   90.00
_cell.angle_gamma   90.00
#
_symmetry.space_group_name_H-M   'P 1'
#
loop_
_entity.id
_entity.type
_entity.pdbx_description
1 polymer ?
#
loop_
_entity_poly.entity_id
_entity_poly.type
_entity_poly.pdbx_seq_one_letter_code
_entity_poly.pdbx_strand_id
1 'polypeptide(L)'
;KRTFATEASSFAISLGDVNGDGILDLVTAGNTSNQGQASVLIGNGDGTFGDKHTFATETGGTSNGSFAVSLGDVNGDGILDLVTAGDVKNGSNYQGQASVLIGMGDGTFGNKRTFATETGSGNCYSRAVSLEDVNGDGILDMVTAGSASNQGQSSVLIGRGDGTFGDKRTFATETGSNSYSRAASLGDVNGDGILDLVTAGRANQGQSSVLIGNGDGTFGDKRTFATETEHTSFAVTLGDVNGDGVLDLVTAGTANSQARATVLTALTKDGVSPLLPFSLSTMADARQALPVFQQKLSQLGAQRGQIGAFQSRLSVAVNVLSSSTENIAAATGRIRDADVAKESANLVRNQILQQAGAAVLAQANQQSALVLKLLGDTPTVKSPPPRP
;
A
#
# COMPACT_ATOMS: atom_id res chain seq x y z
N LYS A 1 20.97 -17.00 8.09
CA LYS A 1 20.41 -16.36 9.31
C LYS A 1 21.44 -15.36 9.81
N ARG A 2 21.10 -14.07 9.88
CA ARG A 2 21.94 -13.01 10.49
C ARG A 2 21.27 -12.57 11.79
N THR A 3 22.06 -12.11 12.76
CA THR A 3 21.57 -11.68 14.07
C THR A 3 22.19 -10.33 14.38
N PHE A 4 21.35 -9.37 14.75
CA PHE A 4 21.74 -8.02 15.11
C PHE A 4 21.41 -7.81 16.58
N ALA A 5 22.34 -7.28 17.35
CA ALA A 5 22.16 -7.12 18.79
C ALA A 5 21.36 -5.84 19.07
N THR A 6 20.28 -5.93 19.83
CA THR A 6 19.61 -4.79 20.46
C THR A 6 20.11 -4.64 21.91
N GLU A 7 19.98 -3.47 22.54
CA GLU A 7 20.41 -3.29 23.96
C GLU A 7 19.38 -3.80 24.97
N ALA A 8 18.12 -3.92 24.55
CA ALA A 8 17.01 -4.29 25.41
C ALA A 8 16.46 -5.67 25.06
N SER A 9 15.83 -6.34 26.03
CA SER A 9 14.92 -7.45 25.71
C SER A 9 13.78 -6.87 24.88
N SER A 10 13.89 -7.02 23.56
CA SER A 10 13.01 -6.35 22.61
C SER A 10 11.69 -7.11 22.52
N PHE A 11 10.59 -6.40 22.74
CA PHE A 11 9.23 -6.96 22.66
C PHE A 11 8.53 -6.59 21.37
N ALA A 12 8.91 -5.48 20.76
CA ALA A 12 8.33 -4.97 19.54
C ALA A 12 9.38 -4.44 18.56
N ILE A 13 8.96 -4.38 17.31
CA ILE A 13 9.75 -3.98 16.15
C ILE A 13 8.90 -3.09 15.25
N SER A 14 9.50 -2.06 14.68
CA SER A 14 8.96 -1.24 13.60
C SER A 14 10.03 -1.05 12.54
N LEU A 15 9.61 -0.87 11.29
CA LEU A 15 10.47 -0.53 10.16
C LEU A 15 10.05 0.81 9.60
N GLY A 16 11.02 1.66 9.29
CA GLY A 16 10.77 2.97 8.69
C GLY A 16 12.09 3.64 8.33
N ASP A 17 12.05 4.52 7.34
CA ASP A 17 13.20 5.33 6.92
C ASP A 17 13.30 6.55 7.87
N VAL A 18 14.09 6.42 8.93
CA VAL A 18 14.18 7.45 9.99
C VAL A 18 15.28 8.48 9.71
N ASN A 19 16.09 8.28 8.67
CA ASN A 19 17.14 9.19 8.23
C ASN A 19 16.89 9.79 6.82
N GLY A 20 15.80 9.43 6.16
CA GLY A 20 15.37 9.97 4.88
C GLY A 20 16.21 9.51 3.68
N ASP A 21 16.93 8.38 3.77
CA ASP A 21 17.81 7.89 2.71
C ASP A 21 17.12 6.94 1.69
N GLY A 22 15.84 6.64 1.91
CA GLY A 22 15.02 5.74 1.11
C GLY A 22 15.19 4.25 1.46
N ILE A 23 15.95 3.93 2.51
CA ILE A 23 16.20 2.58 3.00
C ILE A 23 15.44 2.38 4.32
N LEU A 24 14.86 1.19 4.50
CA LEU A 24 14.18 0.88 5.76
C LEU A 24 15.19 0.64 6.88
N ASP A 25 15.03 1.40 7.96
CA ASP A 25 15.73 1.22 9.22
C ASP A 25 14.93 0.31 10.16
N LEU A 26 15.64 -0.24 11.15
CA LEU A 26 15.08 -1.12 12.15
C LEU A 26 14.97 -0.41 13.50
N VAL A 27 13.76 -0.30 14.02
CA VAL A 27 13.51 0.23 15.36
C VAL A 27 12.92 -0.86 16.24
N THR A 28 13.44 -1.00 17.45
CA THR A 28 12.95 -1.96 18.44
C THR A 28 12.67 -1.26 19.76
N ALA A 29 11.66 -1.71 20.49
CA ALA A 29 11.38 -1.27 21.85
C ALA A 29 11.45 -2.45 22.82
N GLY A 30 11.99 -2.17 23.99
CA GLY A 30 12.14 -3.17 25.03
C GLY A 30 12.48 -2.55 26.38
N ASN A 31 13.00 -3.39 27.27
CA ASN A 31 13.59 -2.97 28.53
C ASN A 31 15.05 -3.41 28.69
N THR A 32 15.79 -2.54 29.35
CA THR A 32 17.00 -2.91 30.09
C THR A 32 16.58 -3.28 31.52
N SER A 33 17.52 -3.67 32.38
CA SER A 33 17.21 -4.15 33.73
C SER A 33 16.37 -3.18 34.59
N ASN A 34 16.33 -1.87 34.26
CA ASN A 34 15.59 -0.88 35.04
C ASN A 34 14.88 0.22 34.21
N GLN A 35 14.95 0.22 32.87
CA GLN A 35 14.43 1.30 32.05
C GLN A 35 13.93 0.81 30.68
N GLY A 36 12.80 1.36 30.23
CA GLY A 36 12.35 1.26 28.85
C GLY A 36 13.31 1.97 27.90
N GLN A 37 13.62 1.32 26.79
CA GLN A 37 14.56 1.81 25.79
C GLN A 37 14.12 1.40 24.40
N ALA A 38 14.32 2.29 23.43
CA ALA A 38 14.27 1.97 22.01
C ALA A 38 15.69 1.83 21.44
N SER A 39 15.92 0.86 20.56
CA SER A 39 17.14 0.76 19.74
C SER A 39 16.80 0.99 18.27
N VAL A 40 17.57 1.84 17.60
CA VAL A 40 17.46 2.21 16.18
C VAL A 40 18.71 1.71 15.48
N LEU A 41 18.55 0.96 14.40
CA LEU A 41 19.65 0.43 13.59
C LEU A 41 19.42 0.85 12.14
N ILE A 42 20.34 1.64 11.60
CA ILE A 42 20.23 2.20 10.24
C ILE A 42 20.45 1.12 9.20
N GLY A 43 19.58 1.04 8.20
CA GLY A 43 19.61 0.06 7.13
C GLY A 43 20.68 0.37 6.08
N ASN A 44 21.35 -0.67 5.58
CA ASN A 44 22.34 -0.53 4.50
C ASN A 44 21.76 -0.91 3.12
N GLY A 45 20.47 -1.22 3.02
CA GLY A 45 19.77 -1.56 1.76
C GLY A 45 19.97 -2.99 1.28
N ASP A 46 20.86 -3.76 1.89
CA ASP A 46 21.16 -5.17 1.56
C ASP A 46 20.63 -6.16 2.62
N GLY A 47 19.75 -5.69 3.52
CA GLY A 47 19.25 -6.44 4.67
C GLY A 47 20.24 -6.52 5.84
N THR A 48 21.32 -5.74 5.81
CA THR A 48 22.15 -5.46 7.00
C THR A 48 21.83 -4.11 7.62
N PHE A 49 22.22 -3.97 8.88
CA PHE A 49 22.07 -2.75 9.65
C PHE A 49 23.41 -2.33 10.23
N GLY A 50 23.61 -1.02 10.35
CA GLY A 50 24.76 -0.40 11.01
C GLY A 50 24.72 -0.55 12.54
N ASP A 51 25.50 0.30 13.21
CA ASP A 51 25.54 0.36 14.66
C ASP A 51 24.18 0.80 15.22
N LYS A 52 23.85 0.28 16.42
CA LYS A 52 22.63 0.67 17.11
C LYS A 52 22.80 1.99 17.84
N HIS A 53 21.76 2.81 17.79
CA HIS A 53 21.57 3.98 18.63
C HIS A 53 20.43 3.73 19.61
N THR A 54 20.59 4.13 20.86
CA THR A 54 19.58 3.85 21.90
C THR A 54 18.99 5.12 22.47
N PHE A 55 17.68 5.10 22.69
CA PHE A 55 16.91 6.22 23.21
C PHE A 55 16.11 5.77 24.43
N ALA A 56 16.24 6.49 25.55
CA ALA A 56 15.48 6.19 26.75
C ALA A 56 14.02 6.60 26.54
N THR A 57 13.08 5.69 26.71
CA THR A 57 11.65 5.94 26.42
C THR A 57 10.86 6.21 27.67
N GLU A 58 11.26 5.72 28.85
CA GLU A 58 10.46 5.87 30.09
C GLU A 58 11.20 6.67 31.17
N THR A 59 10.45 7.38 32.03
CA THR A 59 11.03 8.17 33.14
C THR A 59 10.67 7.55 34.48
N GLY A 60 11.68 7.28 35.32
CA GLY A 60 11.52 7.05 36.76
C GLY A 60 11.28 5.60 37.19
N GLY A 61 12.21 5.09 38.02
CA GLY A 61 12.07 3.79 38.70
C GLY A 61 12.15 2.57 37.79
N THR A 62 12.18 1.37 38.39
CA THR A 62 12.10 0.08 37.68
C THR A 62 10.81 0.04 36.87
N SER A 63 10.86 0.40 35.59
CA SER A 63 9.75 0.20 34.67
C SER A 63 9.69 -1.26 34.23
N ASN A 64 8.50 -1.76 33.88
CA ASN A 64 8.39 -3.12 33.34
C ASN A 64 8.78 -3.14 31.85
N GLY A 65 8.90 -1.97 31.21
CA GLY A 65 9.48 -1.79 29.89
C GLY A 65 8.55 -1.18 28.86
N SER A 66 9.16 -0.79 27.74
CA SER A 66 8.42 -0.42 26.53
C SER A 66 8.08 -1.70 25.78
N PHE A 67 6.79 -1.95 25.59
CA PHE A 67 6.27 -3.18 24.98
C PHE A 67 5.93 -3.00 23.51
N ALA A 68 5.72 -1.77 23.05
CA ALA A 68 5.34 -1.47 21.70
C ALA A 68 6.09 -0.24 21.15
N VAL A 69 6.25 -0.22 19.83
CA VAL A 69 6.83 0.88 19.08
C VAL A 69 6.05 1.12 17.80
N SER A 70 5.87 2.38 17.44
CA SER A 70 5.31 2.84 16.18
C SER A 70 6.15 4.02 15.68
N LEU A 71 6.22 4.17 14.36
CA LEU A 71 6.88 5.29 13.69
C LEU A 71 5.84 6.05 12.88
N GLY A 72 5.89 7.38 12.92
CA GLY A 72 4.98 8.23 12.17
C GLY A 72 5.33 9.70 12.35
N ASP A 73 5.03 10.52 11.36
CA ASP A 73 5.23 11.97 11.40
C ASP A 73 4.11 12.62 12.23
N VAL A 74 4.33 12.81 13.53
CA VAL A 74 3.31 13.34 14.46
C VAL A 74 3.37 14.86 14.60
N ASN A 75 4.34 15.51 13.96
CA ASN A 75 4.53 16.96 13.96
C ASN A 75 4.39 17.61 12.57
N GLY A 76 4.15 16.82 11.53
CA GLY A 76 3.94 17.26 10.15
C GLY A 76 5.18 17.78 9.43
N ASP A 77 6.39 17.43 9.86
CA ASP A 77 7.65 17.92 9.26
C ASP A 77 8.21 17.02 8.15
N GLY A 78 7.57 15.88 7.89
CA GLY A 78 7.96 14.90 6.89
C GLY A 78 9.02 13.91 7.35
N ILE A 79 9.43 13.94 8.63
CA ILE A 79 10.38 13.02 9.24
C ILE A 79 9.63 12.08 10.17
N LEU A 80 10.02 10.80 10.20
CA LEU A 80 9.41 9.83 11.09
C LEU A 80 9.79 10.12 12.55
N ASP A 81 8.79 10.27 13.41
CA ASP A 81 8.94 10.34 14.86
C ASP A 81 8.83 8.96 15.50
N LEU A 82 9.41 8.81 16.68
CA LEU A 82 9.39 7.58 17.46
C LEU A 82 8.35 7.66 18.57
N VAL A 83 7.40 6.72 18.55
CA VAL A 83 6.42 6.56 19.63
C VAL A 83 6.51 5.17 20.24
N THR A 84 6.67 5.11 21.55
CA THR A 84 6.68 3.84 22.30
C THR A 84 5.61 3.83 23.37
N ALA A 85 5.04 2.67 23.65
CA ALA A 85 4.13 2.48 24.77
C ALA A 85 4.63 1.40 25.72
N GLY A 86 4.47 1.66 27.01
CA GLY A 86 4.92 0.81 28.09
C GLY A 86 4.24 1.14 29.40
N ASP A 87 4.89 0.79 30.50
CA ASP A 87 4.41 1.12 31.83
C ASP A 87 5.50 1.63 32.76
N VAL A 88 5.13 2.59 33.58
CA VAL A 88 6.00 3.23 34.56
C VAL A 88 5.53 2.92 35.97
N LYS A 89 6.48 2.72 36.88
CA LYS A 89 6.17 2.44 38.27
C LYS A 89 5.73 3.71 38.98
N ASN A 90 4.55 3.66 39.59
CA ASN A 90 3.97 4.74 40.39
C ASN A 90 3.61 4.19 41.78
N GLY A 91 4.49 4.43 42.75
CA GLY A 91 4.39 3.84 44.09
C GLY A 91 4.46 2.32 44.05
N SER A 92 3.39 1.66 44.51
CA SER A 92 3.25 0.20 44.52
C SER A 92 2.60 -0.36 43.25
N ASN A 93 2.14 0.50 42.33
CA ASN A 93 1.41 0.12 41.13
C ASN A 93 2.19 0.51 39.85
N TYR A 94 1.76 -0.02 38.72
CA TYR A 94 2.19 0.41 37.38
C TYR A 94 1.12 1.29 36.73
N GLN A 95 1.54 2.24 35.89
CA GLN A 95 0.66 3.07 35.07
C GLN A 95 1.13 3.04 33.61
N GLY A 96 0.19 2.96 32.68
CA GLY A 96 0.48 3.02 31.24
C GLY A 96 0.98 4.41 30.83
N GLN A 97 2.02 4.42 30.02
CA GLN A 97 2.62 5.62 29.47
C GLN A 97 3.04 5.39 28.02
N ALA A 98 2.77 6.38 27.18
CA ALA A 98 3.41 6.51 25.88
C ALA A 98 4.48 7.60 25.93
N SER A 99 5.50 7.44 25.10
CA SER A 99 6.59 8.38 24.95
C SER A 99 6.83 8.69 23.49
N VAL A 100 6.94 9.97 23.19
CA VAL A 100 7.09 10.53 21.85
C VAL A 100 8.43 11.22 21.78
N LEU A 101 9.28 10.83 20.83
CA LEU A 101 10.56 11.46 20.55
C LEU A 101 10.55 11.93 19.11
N ILE A 102 10.76 13.23 18.91
CA ILE A 102 10.70 13.85 17.58
C ILE A 102 11.96 13.50 16.78
N GLY A 103 11.78 13.05 15.53
CA GLY A 103 12.87 12.72 14.63
C GLY A 103 13.68 13.95 14.22
N MET A 104 14.98 13.79 14.03
CA MET A 104 15.86 14.86 13.50
C MET A 104 16.25 14.65 12.04
N GLY A 105 15.82 13.54 11.43
CA GLY A 105 16.07 13.24 10.01
C GLY A 105 17.46 12.66 9.72
N ASP A 106 18.22 12.29 10.75
CA ASP A 106 19.53 11.64 10.64
C ASP A 106 19.57 10.29 11.39
N GLY A 107 18.39 9.74 11.70
CA GLY A 107 18.25 8.55 12.54
C GLY A 107 18.37 8.83 14.04
N THR A 108 18.53 10.08 14.46
CA THR A 108 18.47 10.50 15.86
C THR A 108 17.13 11.13 16.24
N PHE A 109 16.85 11.15 17.54
CA PHE A 109 15.58 11.62 18.10
C PHE A 109 15.82 12.60 19.25
N GLY A 110 14.93 13.58 19.36
CA GLY A 110 14.94 14.60 20.40
C GLY A 110 14.53 14.09 21.78
N ASN A 111 14.37 15.05 22.70
CA ASN A 111 13.95 14.74 24.06
C ASN A 111 12.54 14.14 24.07
N LYS A 112 12.35 13.07 24.85
CA LYS A 112 11.05 12.43 24.99
C LYS A 112 10.03 13.33 25.68
N ARG A 113 8.79 13.25 25.20
CA ARG A 113 7.59 13.75 25.86
C ARG A 113 6.73 12.56 26.25
N THR A 114 6.16 12.58 27.45
CA THR A 114 5.41 11.44 27.98
C THR A 114 3.92 11.76 28.10
N PHE A 115 3.08 10.81 27.73
CA PHE A 115 1.63 10.92 27.78
C PHE A 115 1.05 9.75 28.59
N ALA A 116 0.12 10.05 29.51
CA ALA A 116 -0.52 9.01 30.30
C ALA A 116 -1.59 8.30 29.47
N THR A 117 -1.51 6.98 29.35
CA THR A 117 -2.43 6.15 28.53
C THR A 117 -3.39 5.39 29.43
N GLU A 118 -3.09 4.17 29.85
CA GLU A 118 -3.93 3.39 30.75
C GLU A 118 -3.63 3.81 32.21
N THR A 119 -4.58 4.47 32.89
CA THR A 119 -4.40 4.90 34.28
C THR A 119 -5.57 4.50 35.17
N GLY A 120 -5.30 4.26 36.44
CA GLY A 120 -6.30 3.78 37.39
C GLY A 120 -5.74 3.53 38.79
N SER A 121 -6.62 3.10 39.70
CA SER A 121 -6.27 2.85 41.11
C SER A 121 -5.41 1.59 41.32
N GLY A 122 -5.36 0.68 40.35
CA GLY A 122 -4.53 -0.52 40.38
C GLY A 122 -3.39 -0.48 39.37
N ASN A 123 -2.88 -1.67 39.02
CA ASN A 123 -1.92 -1.80 37.94
C ASN A 123 -2.58 -1.53 36.59
N CYS A 124 -1.94 -0.66 35.82
CA CYS A 124 -2.32 -0.34 34.46
C CYS A 124 -1.10 -0.52 33.56
N TYR A 125 -1.34 -1.06 32.37
CA TYR A 125 -0.30 -1.47 31.44
C TYR A 125 -0.66 -1.00 30.04
N SER A 126 0.30 -0.45 29.31
CA SER A 126 0.19 -0.21 27.88
C SER A 126 0.98 -1.27 27.13
N ARG A 127 0.37 -1.92 26.15
CA ARG A 127 0.92 -3.11 25.46
C ARG A 127 1.05 -2.94 23.96
N ALA A 128 0.27 -2.03 23.37
CA ALA A 128 0.30 -1.71 21.96
C ALA A 128 0.21 -0.20 21.77
N VAL A 129 0.79 0.31 20.69
CA VAL A 129 0.62 1.67 20.19
C VAL A 129 0.52 1.66 18.68
N SER A 130 -0.38 2.48 18.15
CA SER A 130 -0.57 2.75 16.72
C SER A 130 -0.70 4.25 16.52
N LEU A 131 -0.23 4.75 15.37
CA LEU A 131 -0.37 6.13 14.94
C LEU A 131 -1.20 6.17 13.67
N GLU A 132 -2.39 6.74 13.73
CA GLU A 132 -3.34 6.81 12.61
C GLU A 132 -4.24 8.02 12.78
N ASP A 133 -4.73 8.60 11.69
CA ASP A 133 -5.72 9.69 11.74
C ASP A 133 -7.13 9.12 11.96
N VAL A 134 -7.55 8.98 13.23
CA VAL A 134 -8.85 8.38 13.59
C VAL A 134 -10.00 9.39 13.57
N ASN A 135 -9.71 10.67 13.30
CA ASN A 135 -10.70 11.74 13.28
C ASN A 135 -10.82 12.45 11.91
N GLY A 136 -9.97 12.10 10.95
CA GLY A 136 -10.02 12.60 9.57
C GLY A 136 -9.49 14.02 9.38
N ASP A 137 -8.68 14.55 10.30
CA ASP A 137 -8.11 15.91 10.20
C ASP A 137 -6.75 15.97 9.49
N GLY A 138 -6.21 14.82 9.10
CA GLY A 138 -4.92 14.68 8.44
C GLY A 138 -3.72 14.72 9.39
N ILE A 139 -3.95 14.69 10.71
CA ILE A 139 -2.91 14.63 11.75
C ILE A 139 -2.93 13.24 12.37
N LEU A 140 -1.76 12.66 12.59
CA LEU A 140 -1.67 11.35 13.26
C LEU A 140 -2.11 11.46 14.72
N ASP A 141 -3.09 10.63 15.09
CA ASP A 141 -3.54 10.42 16.46
C ASP A 141 -2.81 9.21 17.08
N MET A 142 -2.77 9.15 18.41
CA MET A 142 -2.20 8.02 19.13
C MET A 142 -3.30 7.12 19.67
N VAL A 143 -3.24 5.83 19.32
CA VAL A 143 -4.10 4.80 19.88
C VAL A 143 -3.26 3.77 20.62
N THR A 144 -3.55 3.56 21.90
CA THR A 144 -2.91 2.53 22.72
C THR A 144 -3.89 1.47 23.15
N ALA A 145 -3.41 0.26 23.39
CA ALA A 145 -4.20 -0.81 23.99
C ALA A 145 -3.44 -1.51 25.11
N GLY A 146 -4.19 -1.92 26.13
CA GLY A 146 -3.62 -2.41 27.36
C GLY A 146 -4.66 -2.82 28.38
N SER A 147 -4.42 -2.43 29.63
CA SER A 147 -5.39 -2.61 30.70
C SER A 147 -5.34 -1.51 31.73
N ALA A 148 -6.48 -1.12 32.28
CA ALA A 148 -6.58 -0.29 33.47
C ALA A 148 -7.23 -1.07 34.61
N SER A 149 -6.55 -1.17 35.76
CA SER A 149 -7.04 -1.91 36.93
C SER A 149 -7.52 -3.34 36.61
N ASN A 150 -6.74 -4.07 35.81
CA ASN A 150 -7.02 -5.44 35.34
C ASN A 150 -8.27 -5.58 34.45
N GLN A 151 -8.65 -4.51 33.73
CA GLN A 151 -9.69 -4.51 32.70
C GLN A 151 -9.10 -4.06 31.36
N GLY A 152 -9.43 -4.77 30.29
CA GLY A 152 -8.95 -4.43 28.95
C GLY A 152 -9.50 -3.07 28.52
N GLN A 153 -8.58 -2.18 28.14
CA GLN A 153 -8.89 -0.81 27.78
C GLN A 153 -7.97 -0.38 26.63
N SER A 154 -8.49 0.48 25.77
CA SER A 154 -7.70 1.26 24.82
C SER A 154 -7.85 2.75 25.10
N SER A 155 -6.81 3.51 24.81
CA SER A 155 -6.80 4.96 24.94
C SER A 155 -6.56 5.60 23.57
N VAL A 156 -7.23 6.71 23.30
CA VAL A 156 -7.07 7.51 22.09
C VAL A 156 -6.68 8.91 22.54
N LEU A 157 -5.59 9.44 22.00
CA LEU A 157 -5.14 10.80 22.23
C LEU A 157 -5.06 11.49 20.86
N ILE A 158 -5.83 12.57 20.69
CA ILE A 158 -5.91 13.30 19.42
C ILE A 158 -4.63 14.12 19.22
N GLY A 159 -4.00 13.98 18.06
CA GLY A 159 -2.81 14.71 17.67
C GLY A 159 -3.08 16.20 17.51
N ARG A 160 -2.07 17.02 17.77
CA ARG A 160 -2.14 18.48 17.53
C ARG A 160 -1.25 18.96 16.39
N GLY A 161 -0.50 18.04 15.76
CA GLY A 161 0.39 18.35 14.65
C GLY A 161 1.68 19.07 15.07
N ASP A 162 2.04 19.04 16.36
CA ASP A 162 3.29 19.61 16.89
C ASP A 162 4.07 18.58 17.74
N GLY A 163 3.74 17.30 17.58
CA GLY A 163 4.22 16.21 18.41
C GLY A 163 3.65 16.23 19.83
N THR A 164 2.57 16.97 20.08
CA THR A 164 1.76 16.87 21.29
C THR A 164 0.38 16.28 21.01
N PHE A 165 -0.22 15.75 22.07
CA PHE A 165 -1.53 15.10 22.01
C PHE A 165 -2.47 15.70 23.05
N GLY A 166 -3.76 15.68 22.75
CA GLY A 166 -4.83 16.10 23.66
C GLY A 166 -5.04 15.13 24.83
N ASP A 167 -6.07 15.42 25.63
CA ASP A 167 -6.46 14.53 26.72
C ASP A 167 -6.91 13.17 26.18
N LYS A 168 -6.51 12.10 26.87
CA LYS A 168 -6.91 10.76 26.48
C LYS A 168 -8.42 10.55 26.61
N ARG A 169 -8.96 9.79 25.67
CA ARG A 169 -10.28 9.17 25.75
C ARG A 169 -10.09 7.67 25.88
N THR A 170 -10.88 7.02 26.73
CA THR A 170 -10.70 5.60 27.03
C THR A 170 -11.91 4.79 26.62
N PHE A 171 -11.66 3.62 26.04
CA PHE A 171 -12.68 2.70 25.54
C PHE A 171 -12.48 1.32 26.17
N ALA A 172 -13.55 0.74 26.70
CA ALA A 172 -13.49 -0.57 27.32
C ALA A 172 -13.50 -1.67 26.25
N THR A 173 -12.39 -2.38 26.08
CA THR A 173 -12.18 -3.28 24.95
C THR A 173 -12.35 -4.74 25.27
N GLU A 174 -12.29 -5.15 26.54
CA GLU A 174 -12.51 -6.54 26.92
C GLU A 174 -13.65 -6.66 27.94
N THR A 175 -14.18 -7.87 28.11
CA THR A 175 -15.16 -8.19 29.16
C THR A 175 -14.54 -9.12 30.21
N GLY A 176 -14.98 -8.98 31.46
CA GLY A 176 -14.57 -9.85 32.56
C GLY A 176 -13.42 -9.29 33.40
N SER A 177 -13.18 -9.95 34.54
CA SER A 177 -12.09 -9.64 35.43
C SER A 177 -10.77 -10.22 34.92
N ASN A 178 -9.66 -9.50 35.15
CA ASN A 178 -8.32 -9.91 34.75
C ASN A 178 -8.14 -10.03 33.22
N SER A 179 -8.78 -9.12 32.49
CA SER A 179 -8.69 -9.02 31.04
C SER A 179 -7.67 -7.95 30.62
N TYR A 180 -6.97 -8.20 29.52
CA TYR A 180 -5.93 -7.32 28.98
C TYR A 180 -6.02 -7.29 27.46
N SER A 181 -6.09 -6.12 26.84
CA SER A 181 -5.81 -5.99 25.41
C SER A 181 -4.29 -5.97 25.24
N ARG A 182 -3.78 -6.84 24.36
CA ARG A 182 -2.33 -6.97 24.09
C ARG A 182 -1.94 -6.38 22.76
N ALA A 183 -2.87 -6.35 21.81
CA ALA A 183 -2.67 -5.82 20.48
C ALA A 183 -3.89 -4.99 20.07
N ALA A 184 -3.64 -4.00 19.22
CA ALA A 184 -4.65 -3.22 18.54
C ALA A 184 -4.28 -3.06 17.07
N SER A 185 -5.30 -2.97 16.23
CA SER A 185 -5.22 -2.62 14.81
C SER A 185 -6.34 -1.65 14.51
N LEU A 186 -6.10 -0.71 13.61
CA LEU A 186 -7.11 0.18 13.08
C LEU A 186 -7.38 -0.16 11.61
N GLY A 187 -8.61 -0.01 11.19
CA GLY A 187 -9.01 -0.23 9.79
C GLY A 187 -10.50 -0.08 9.61
N ASP A 188 -10.94 0.30 8.42
CA ASP A 188 -12.35 0.38 8.07
C ASP A 188 -12.90 -1.03 7.86
N VAL A 189 -13.26 -1.70 8.97
CA VAL A 189 -13.81 -3.07 8.90
C VAL A 189 -15.24 -3.05 8.38
N ASN A 190 -15.88 -1.89 8.37
CA ASN A 190 -17.29 -1.77 8.09
C ASN A 190 -17.58 -1.21 6.66
N GLY A 191 -16.57 -0.67 5.99
CA GLY A 191 -16.68 -0.08 4.66
C GLY A 191 -17.44 1.25 4.65
N ASP A 192 -17.33 2.07 5.70
CA ASP A 192 -17.88 3.44 5.71
C ASP A 192 -16.84 4.54 5.49
N GLY A 193 -15.57 4.18 5.36
CA GLY A 193 -14.45 5.10 5.18
C GLY A 193 -13.91 5.68 6.50
N ILE A 194 -14.37 5.20 7.65
CA ILE A 194 -13.90 5.62 8.98
C ILE A 194 -13.10 4.47 9.60
N LEU A 195 -12.00 4.80 10.28
CA LEU A 195 -11.20 3.79 10.96
C LEU A 195 -11.95 3.23 12.18
N ASP A 196 -12.08 1.90 12.22
CA ASP A 196 -12.59 1.15 13.36
C ASP A 196 -11.43 0.60 14.21
N LEU A 197 -11.65 0.47 15.52
CA LEU A 197 -10.66 -0.08 16.45
C LEU A 197 -10.90 -1.57 16.67
N VAL A 198 -9.88 -2.37 16.40
CA VAL A 198 -9.87 -3.80 16.65
C VAL A 198 -8.82 -4.13 17.69
N THR A 199 -9.22 -4.79 18.77
CA THR A 199 -8.31 -5.25 19.82
C THR A 199 -8.35 -6.76 19.97
N ALA A 200 -7.21 -7.32 20.38
CA ALA A 200 -7.15 -8.70 20.82
C ALA A 200 -6.29 -8.83 22.06
N GLY A 201 -6.60 -9.81 22.88
CA GLY A 201 -5.85 -9.99 24.10
C GLY A 201 -6.21 -11.24 24.88
N ARG A 202 -6.11 -11.10 26.20
CA ARG A 202 -6.48 -12.14 27.15
C ARG A 202 -7.81 -11.76 27.76
N ALA A 203 -8.84 -12.54 27.46
CA ALA A 203 -10.07 -12.59 28.25
C ALA A 203 -10.25 -14.03 28.73
N ASN A 204 -11.02 -14.24 29.80
CA ASN A 204 -11.40 -15.59 30.24
C ASN A 204 -12.15 -16.39 29.13
N GLN A 205 -12.57 -15.72 28.05
CA GLN A 205 -13.23 -16.29 26.88
C GLN A 205 -12.50 -16.02 25.54
N GLY A 206 -11.23 -15.62 25.55
CA GLY A 206 -10.47 -15.47 24.29
C GLY A 206 -11.09 -14.48 23.31
N GLN A 207 -11.39 -13.28 23.78
CA GLN A 207 -12.16 -12.31 23.01
C GLN A 207 -11.23 -11.43 22.17
N SER A 208 -11.65 -11.19 20.93
CA SER A 208 -11.23 -10.00 20.18
C SER A 208 -12.41 -9.04 20.17
N SER A 209 -12.15 -7.75 20.16
CA SER A 209 -13.19 -6.74 20.13
C SER A 209 -13.05 -5.80 18.97
N VAL A 210 -14.19 -5.39 18.44
CA VAL A 210 -14.32 -4.40 17.38
C VAL A 210 -15.19 -3.28 17.93
N LEU A 211 -14.68 -2.06 17.84
CA LEU A 211 -15.40 -0.84 18.19
C LEU A 211 -15.47 0.00 16.93
N ILE A 212 -16.69 0.31 16.50
CA ILE A 212 -16.93 1.06 15.27
C ILE A 212 -16.58 2.53 15.49
N GLY A 213 -15.79 3.12 14.58
CA GLY A 213 -15.39 4.51 14.64
C GLY A 213 -16.53 5.46 14.31
N ASN A 214 -16.58 6.60 15.01
CA ASN A 214 -17.55 7.67 14.72
C ASN A 214 -16.96 8.79 13.84
N GLY A 215 -15.67 8.70 13.48
CA GLY A 215 -14.97 9.67 12.64
C GLY A 215 -14.56 10.96 13.35
N ASP A 216 -14.65 11.02 14.68
CA ASP A 216 -14.22 12.15 15.51
C ASP A 216 -13.19 11.73 16.59
N GLY A 217 -12.54 10.58 16.36
CA GLY A 217 -11.68 9.90 17.31
C GLY A 217 -12.41 9.32 18.53
N THR A 218 -13.72 9.13 18.43
CA THR A 218 -14.49 8.29 19.35
C THR A 218 -14.93 6.99 18.69
N PHE A 219 -15.18 5.98 19.52
CA PHE A 219 -15.63 4.67 19.11
C PHE A 219 -16.92 4.29 19.84
N GLY A 220 -17.81 3.59 19.14
CA GLY A 220 -19.05 3.05 19.69
C GLY A 220 -18.82 1.87 20.65
N ASP A 221 -19.92 1.22 21.04
CA ASP A 221 -19.88 0.06 21.93
C ASP A 221 -19.08 -1.09 21.33
N LYS A 222 -18.27 -1.75 22.18
CA LYS A 222 -17.50 -2.93 21.77
C LYS A 222 -18.40 -4.09 21.38
N ARG A 223 -18.05 -4.74 20.28
CA ARG A 223 -18.57 -6.04 19.86
C ARG A 223 -17.49 -7.07 20.09
N THR A 224 -17.79 -8.15 20.82
CA THR A 224 -16.81 -9.18 21.18
C THR A 224 -16.99 -10.43 20.32
N PHE A 225 -15.88 -10.96 19.84
CA PHE A 225 -15.79 -12.23 19.12
C PHE A 225 -15.04 -13.22 19.98
N ALA A 226 -15.78 -14.19 20.53
CA ALA A 226 -15.16 -15.33 21.18
C ALA A 226 -14.53 -16.20 20.09
N THR A 227 -13.23 -16.41 20.16
CA THR A 227 -12.57 -17.41 19.31
C THR A 227 -12.86 -18.79 19.90
N GLU A 228 -12.32 -19.11 21.08
CA GLU A 228 -12.63 -20.29 21.91
C GLU A 228 -12.26 -20.06 23.39
N THR A 229 -12.60 -20.99 24.27
CA THR A 229 -12.18 -20.99 25.68
C THR A 229 -10.65 -21.06 25.80
N GLU A 230 -10.09 -20.33 26.77
CA GLU A 230 -8.64 -20.28 27.06
C GLU A 230 -7.74 -19.77 25.91
N HIS A 231 -8.26 -18.90 25.05
CA HIS A 231 -7.43 -18.17 24.08
C HIS A 231 -6.76 -16.94 24.71
N THR A 232 -5.47 -16.75 24.41
CA THR A 232 -4.77 -15.49 24.59
C THR A 232 -4.19 -15.07 23.25
N SER A 233 -4.70 -13.97 22.71
CA SER A 233 -4.15 -13.35 21.50
C SER A 233 -3.00 -12.40 21.87
N PHE A 234 -1.89 -12.52 21.17
CA PHE A 234 -0.72 -11.65 21.32
C PHE A 234 -0.61 -10.63 20.19
N ALA A 235 -1.21 -10.90 19.04
CA ALA A 235 -1.23 -10.02 17.89
C ALA A 235 -2.60 -10.05 17.21
N VAL A 236 -2.95 -8.93 16.58
CA VAL A 236 -4.10 -8.79 15.68
C VAL A 236 -3.66 -7.98 14.46
N THR A 237 -4.14 -8.36 13.29
CA THR A 237 -3.97 -7.61 12.04
C THR A 237 -5.25 -7.71 11.22
N LEU A 238 -5.47 -6.70 10.39
CA LEU A 238 -6.57 -6.68 9.44
C LEU A 238 -6.04 -6.92 8.03
N GLY A 239 -6.84 -7.58 7.19
CA GLY A 239 -6.54 -7.76 5.78
C GLY A 239 -7.64 -8.55 5.08
N ASP A 240 -7.87 -8.28 3.79
CA ASP A 240 -8.80 -9.07 2.98
C ASP A 240 -8.13 -10.40 2.59
N VAL A 241 -8.31 -11.43 3.42
CA VAL A 241 -7.65 -12.73 3.25
C VAL A 241 -8.41 -13.59 2.24
N ASN A 242 -9.70 -13.32 2.05
CA ASN A 242 -10.58 -14.14 1.23
C ASN A 242 -10.86 -13.54 -0.18
N GLY A 243 -10.51 -12.27 -0.40
CA GLY A 243 -10.63 -11.56 -1.68
C GLY A 243 -12.01 -10.95 -1.94
N ASP A 244 -12.84 -10.72 -0.92
CA ASP A 244 -14.19 -10.16 -1.06
C ASP A 244 -14.24 -8.61 -0.98
N GLY A 245 -13.10 -7.97 -0.74
CA GLY A 245 -12.96 -6.53 -0.59
C GLY A 245 -13.34 -6.00 0.79
N VAL A 246 -13.53 -6.87 1.78
CA VAL A 246 -13.81 -6.54 3.18
C VAL A 246 -12.64 -6.97 4.05
N LEU A 247 -12.27 -6.15 5.03
CA LEU A 247 -11.17 -6.51 5.94
C LEU A 247 -11.57 -7.68 6.84
N ASP A 248 -10.80 -8.76 6.79
CA ASP A 248 -10.88 -9.87 7.74
C ASP A 248 -9.96 -9.62 8.93
N LEU A 249 -10.32 -10.18 10.09
CA LEU A 249 -9.53 -10.09 11.31
C LEU A 249 -8.69 -11.35 11.48
N VAL A 250 -7.38 -11.17 11.62
CA VAL A 250 -6.44 -12.26 11.86
C VAL A 250 -5.81 -12.07 13.24
N THR A 251 -5.93 -13.07 14.10
CA THR A 251 -5.28 -13.09 15.42
C THR A 251 -4.25 -14.18 15.49
N ALA A 252 -3.16 -13.92 16.21
CA ALA A 252 -2.16 -14.92 16.56
C ALA A 252 -2.00 -14.98 18.07
N GLY A 253 -2.03 -16.19 18.60
CA GLY A 253 -2.17 -16.42 20.03
C GLY A 253 -1.80 -17.83 20.45
N THR A 254 -2.18 -18.14 21.68
CA THR A 254 -2.16 -19.51 22.21
C THR A 254 -3.56 -19.91 22.64
N ALA A 255 -3.94 -21.13 22.30
CA ALA A 255 -5.19 -21.77 22.68
C ALA A 255 -4.87 -23.15 23.23
N ASN A 256 -5.37 -23.49 24.42
CA ASN A 256 -5.10 -24.80 25.04
C ASN A 256 -3.59 -25.15 25.06
N SER A 257 -2.74 -24.16 25.35
CA SER A 257 -1.26 -24.25 25.31
C SER A 257 -0.63 -24.55 23.94
N GLN A 258 -1.36 -24.36 22.83
CA GLN A 258 -0.81 -24.49 21.48
C GLN A 258 -0.83 -23.14 20.75
N ALA A 259 0.24 -22.86 20.01
CA ALA A 259 0.31 -21.68 19.13
C ALA A 259 -0.74 -21.81 18.03
N ARG A 260 -1.50 -20.73 17.79
CA ARG A 260 -2.61 -20.74 16.85
C ARG A 260 -2.80 -19.38 16.19
N ALA A 261 -3.08 -19.42 14.90
CA ALA A 261 -3.62 -18.28 14.16
C ALA A 261 -5.11 -18.53 13.91
N THR A 262 -5.96 -17.52 14.13
CA THR A 262 -7.39 -17.59 13.86
C THR A 262 -7.76 -16.46 12.90
N VAL A 263 -8.41 -16.82 11.79
CA VAL A 263 -8.97 -15.86 10.84
C VAL A 263 -10.47 -15.81 11.08
N LEU A 264 -10.98 -14.62 11.37
CA LEU A 264 -12.40 -14.33 11.42
C LEU A 264 -12.76 -13.60 10.12
N THR A 265 -13.32 -14.34 9.18
CA THR A 265 -13.79 -13.79 7.90
C THR A 265 -15.16 -13.15 8.04
N ALA A 266 -15.46 -12.16 7.21
CA ALA A 266 -16.75 -11.48 7.13
C ALA A 266 -17.10 -10.55 8.31
N LEU A 267 -16.14 -9.68 8.70
CA LEU A 267 -16.49 -8.44 9.38
C LEU A 267 -17.19 -7.51 8.37
N THR A 268 -18.48 -7.70 8.12
CA THR A 268 -19.23 -6.74 7.27
C THR A 268 -19.51 -5.45 8.05
N LYS A 269 -20.00 -4.40 7.37
CA LYS A 269 -20.52 -3.08 7.86
C LYS A 269 -21.14 -2.96 9.26
N ASP A 270 -21.55 -4.06 9.87
CA ASP A 270 -22.07 -4.16 11.22
C ASP A 270 -21.26 -5.14 12.11
N GLY A 271 -19.95 -5.29 11.90
CA GLY A 271 -19.06 -6.09 12.74
C GLY A 271 -19.22 -7.62 12.67
N VAL A 272 -20.26 -8.22 12.08
CA VAL A 272 -20.34 -9.67 11.79
C VAL A 272 -21.34 -9.98 10.68
N SER A 273 -21.02 -10.98 9.86
CA SER A 273 -22.04 -11.83 9.24
C SER A 273 -22.21 -13.13 10.00
N PRO A 274 -23.46 -13.53 10.26
CA PRO A 274 -23.91 -14.85 9.85
C PRO A 274 -24.93 -14.65 8.74
N LEU A 275 -24.47 -14.10 7.60
CA LEU A 275 -25.28 -13.81 6.40
C LEU A 275 -26.51 -12.90 6.59
N LEU A 276 -26.97 -12.62 7.81
CA LEU A 276 -28.13 -11.78 8.13
C LEU A 276 -27.99 -11.17 9.56
N PRO A 277 -28.18 -9.85 9.74
CA PRO A 277 -28.13 -9.18 11.04
C PRO A 277 -29.39 -9.41 11.91
N PHE A 278 -30.22 -10.40 11.56
CA PHE A 278 -31.48 -10.73 12.24
C PHE A 278 -31.70 -12.24 12.17
N SER A 279 -32.38 -12.80 13.18
CA SER A 279 -32.87 -14.17 13.10
C SER A 279 -33.96 -14.27 12.03
N LEU A 280 -34.13 -15.42 11.39
CA LEU A 280 -35.34 -15.72 10.61
C LEU A 280 -36.32 -16.60 11.40
N SER A 281 -36.03 -16.82 12.68
CA SER A 281 -36.81 -17.73 13.53
C SER A 281 -38.18 -17.18 13.91
N THR A 282 -38.42 -15.87 13.77
CA THR A 282 -39.72 -15.25 14.07
C THR A 282 -40.23 -14.37 12.92
N MET A 283 -41.55 -14.19 12.85
CA MET A 283 -42.19 -13.32 11.85
C MET A 283 -41.80 -11.85 12.02
N ALA A 284 -41.49 -11.40 13.24
CA ALA A 284 -41.05 -10.03 13.50
C ALA A 284 -39.67 -9.78 12.89
N ASP A 285 -38.74 -10.72 13.11
CA ASP A 285 -37.37 -10.61 12.61
C ASP A 285 -37.33 -10.70 11.07
N ALA A 286 -38.15 -11.58 10.47
CA ALA A 286 -38.30 -11.67 9.01
C ALA A 286 -38.90 -10.39 8.38
N ARG A 287 -39.67 -9.58 9.12
CA ARG A 287 -40.19 -8.29 8.62
C ARG A 287 -39.14 -7.18 8.65
N GLN A 288 -38.22 -7.23 9.61
CA GLN A 288 -37.08 -6.32 9.66
C GLN A 288 -36.02 -6.66 8.59
N ALA A 289 -35.99 -7.91 8.13
CA ALA A 289 -35.12 -8.40 7.06
C ALA A 289 -35.36 -7.79 5.68
N LEU A 290 -36.64 -7.64 5.33
CA LEU A 290 -37.09 -7.31 3.98
C LEU A 290 -36.52 -5.98 3.44
N PRO A 291 -36.53 -4.86 4.19
CA PRO A 291 -35.96 -3.61 3.74
C PRO A 291 -34.45 -3.71 3.44
N VAL A 292 -33.71 -4.46 4.26
CA VAL A 292 -32.26 -4.65 4.11
C VAL A 292 -31.94 -5.45 2.85
N PHE A 293 -32.66 -6.53 2.59
CA PHE A 293 -32.53 -7.28 1.33
C PHE A 293 -32.81 -6.41 0.11
N GLN A 294 -33.84 -5.58 0.18
CA GLN A 294 -34.20 -4.70 -0.92
C GLN A 294 -33.13 -3.63 -1.19
N GLN A 295 -32.52 -3.09 -0.14
CA GLN A 295 -31.38 -2.18 -0.25
C GLN A 295 -30.16 -2.87 -0.88
N LYS A 296 -29.81 -4.09 -0.43
CA LYS A 296 -28.68 -4.85 -0.98
C LYS A 296 -28.91 -5.25 -2.45
N LEU A 297 -30.12 -5.66 -2.80
CA LEU A 297 -30.49 -5.93 -4.20
C LEU A 297 -30.42 -4.67 -5.06
N SER A 298 -30.77 -3.50 -4.52
CA SER A 298 -30.60 -2.21 -5.21
C SER A 298 -29.12 -1.88 -5.46
N GLN A 299 -28.26 -2.08 -4.46
CA GLN A 299 -26.81 -1.90 -4.59
C GLN A 299 -26.20 -2.85 -5.64
N LEU A 300 -26.61 -4.12 -5.64
CA LEU A 300 -26.19 -5.09 -6.67
C LEU A 300 -26.66 -4.66 -8.06
N GLY A 301 -27.87 -4.11 -8.17
CA GLY A 301 -28.38 -3.52 -9.41
C GLY A 301 -27.51 -2.37 -9.90
N ALA A 302 -27.08 -1.47 -9.00
CA ALA A 302 -26.19 -0.36 -9.34
C ALA A 302 -24.80 -0.84 -9.80
N GLN A 303 -24.20 -1.81 -9.12
CA GLN A 303 -22.93 -2.43 -9.54
C GLN A 303 -23.04 -3.11 -10.90
N ARG A 304 -24.11 -3.88 -11.15
CA ARG A 304 -24.37 -4.47 -12.48
C ARG A 304 -24.50 -3.39 -13.56
N GLY A 305 -25.12 -2.26 -13.24
CA GLY A 305 -25.19 -1.10 -14.12
C GLY A 305 -23.81 -0.53 -14.45
N GLN A 306 -22.93 -0.38 -13.46
CA GLN A 306 -21.55 0.08 -13.66
C GLN A 306 -20.76 -0.90 -14.53
N ILE A 307 -20.86 -2.21 -14.27
CA ILE A 307 -20.21 -3.25 -15.08
C ILE A 307 -20.72 -3.21 -16.53
N GLY A 308 -22.02 -3.03 -16.75
CA GLY A 308 -22.59 -2.86 -18.08
C GLY A 308 -22.08 -1.60 -18.79
N ALA A 309 -21.87 -0.50 -18.06
CA ALA A 309 -21.28 0.71 -18.60
C ALA A 309 -19.81 0.51 -18.99
N PHE A 310 -19.02 -0.20 -18.17
CA PHE A 310 -17.65 -0.60 -18.49
C PHE A 310 -17.60 -1.49 -19.72
N GLN A 311 -18.47 -2.49 -19.81
CA GLN A 311 -18.57 -3.37 -20.98
C GLN A 311 -18.89 -2.55 -22.25
N SER A 312 -19.79 -1.58 -22.15
CA SER A 312 -20.13 -0.69 -23.27
C SER A 312 -18.94 0.18 -23.69
N ARG A 313 -18.21 0.77 -22.73
CA ARG A 313 -16.99 1.55 -23.01
C ARG A 313 -15.89 0.68 -23.62
N LEU A 314 -15.70 -0.54 -23.12
CA LEU A 314 -14.72 -1.49 -23.65
C LEU A 314 -15.06 -1.89 -25.08
N SER A 315 -16.34 -2.16 -25.39
CA SER A 315 -16.80 -2.46 -26.74
C SER A 315 -16.52 -1.31 -27.71
N VAL A 316 -16.80 -0.07 -27.30
CA VAL A 316 -16.46 1.13 -28.11
C VAL A 316 -14.95 1.25 -28.32
N ALA A 317 -14.14 1.06 -27.27
CA ALA A 317 -12.68 1.12 -27.38
C ALA A 317 -12.13 0.05 -28.34
N VAL A 318 -12.64 -1.18 -28.27
CA VAL A 318 -12.28 -2.27 -29.18
C VAL A 318 -12.62 -1.94 -30.63
N ASN A 319 -13.80 -1.37 -30.88
CA ASN A 319 -14.20 -0.96 -32.23
C ASN A 319 -13.28 0.14 -32.78
N VAL A 320 -12.96 1.14 -31.97
CA VAL A 320 -12.02 2.22 -32.35
C VAL A 320 -10.63 1.66 -32.67
N LEU A 321 -10.12 0.74 -31.85
CA LEU A 321 -8.84 0.06 -32.08
C LEU A 321 -8.87 -0.76 -33.38
N SER A 322 -9.95 -1.48 -33.65
CA SER A 322 -10.12 -2.26 -34.89
C SER A 322 -10.15 -1.37 -36.14
N SER A 323 -10.83 -0.23 -36.10
CA SER A 323 -10.80 0.72 -37.22
C SER A 323 -9.42 1.35 -37.38
N SER A 324 -8.71 1.62 -36.28
CA SER A 324 -7.35 2.15 -36.32
C SER A 324 -6.37 1.16 -36.97
N THR A 325 -6.44 -0.13 -36.62
CA THR A 325 -5.59 -1.17 -37.23
C THR A 325 -5.87 -1.34 -38.72
N GLU A 326 -7.14 -1.28 -39.15
CA GLU A 326 -7.50 -1.31 -40.57
C GLU A 326 -6.95 -0.10 -41.34
N ASN A 327 -7.07 1.10 -40.77
CA ASN A 327 -6.51 2.32 -41.35
C ASN A 327 -4.98 2.27 -41.47
N ILE A 328 -4.28 1.75 -40.44
CA ILE A 328 -2.83 1.58 -40.47
C ILE A 328 -2.42 0.53 -41.51
N ALA A 329 -3.15 -0.58 -41.62
CA ALA A 329 -2.89 -1.60 -42.64
C ALA A 329 -3.05 -1.03 -44.06
N ALA A 330 -4.11 -0.25 -44.30
CA ALA A 330 -4.34 0.42 -45.58
C ALA A 330 -3.28 1.51 -45.88
N ALA A 331 -2.84 2.26 -44.87
CA ALA A 331 -1.73 3.22 -45.02
C ALA A 331 -0.42 2.51 -45.36
N THR A 332 -0.12 1.40 -44.68
CA THR A 332 1.08 0.58 -44.93
C THR A 332 1.07 -0.01 -46.34
N GLY A 333 -0.07 -0.49 -46.82
CA GLY A 333 -0.25 -0.96 -48.20
C GLY A 333 0.05 0.15 -49.22
N ARG A 334 -0.52 1.35 -49.03
CA ARG A 334 -0.29 2.51 -49.92
C ARG A 334 1.18 2.94 -49.95
N ILE A 335 1.87 2.93 -48.80
CA ILE A 335 3.30 3.25 -48.74
C ILE A 335 4.10 2.21 -49.53
N ARG A 336 3.78 0.92 -49.35
CA ARG A 336 4.45 -0.18 -50.07
C ARG A 336 4.24 -0.08 -51.58
N ASP A 337 3.03 0.23 -52.03
CA ASP A 337 2.73 0.43 -53.46
C ASP A 337 3.48 1.64 -54.02
N ALA A 338 3.58 2.74 -53.26
CA ALA A 338 4.36 3.91 -53.65
C ALA A 338 5.86 3.59 -53.77
N ASP A 339 6.41 2.81 -52.85
CA ASP A 339 7.80 2.36 -52.90
C ASP A 339 8.05 1.44 -54.11
N VAL A 340 7.15 0.49 -54.38
CA VAL A 340 7.24 -0.39 -55.56
C VAL A 340 7.14 0.42 -56.87
N ALA A 341 6.25 1.41 -56.94
CA ALA A 341 6.11 2.29 -58.09
C ALA A 341 7.39 3.14 -58.31
N LYS A 342 7.97 3.68 -57.23
CA LYS A 342 9.24 4.42 -57.27
C LYS A 342 10.38 3.54 -57.80
N GLU A 343 10.48 2.30 -57.31
CA GLU A 343 11.55 1.40 -57.72
C GLU A 343 11.37 0.89 -59.15
N SER A 344 10.12 0.64 -59.56
CA SER A 344 9.77 0.33 -60.95
C SER A 344 10.12 1.48 -61.89
N ALA A 345 9.83 2.73 -61.51
CA ALA A 345 10.19 3.91 -62.28
C ALA A 345 11.72 4.11 -62.39
N ASN A 346 12.46 3.83 -61.32
CA ASN A 346 13.93 3.85 -61.32
C ASN A 346 14.49 2.77 -62.26
N LEU A 347 13.95 1.55 -62.22
CA LEU A 347 14.36 0.45 -63.10
C LEU A 347 14.12 0.81 -64.56
N VAL A 348 12.92 1.29 -64.90
CA VAL A 348 12.58 1.73 -66.26
C VAL A 348 13.49 2.87 -66.71
N ARG A 349 13.75 3.87 -65.86
CA ARG A 349 14.70 4.95 -66.16
C ARG A 349 16.08 4.39 -66.49
N ASN A 350 16.58 3.45 -65.68
CA ASN A 350 17.89 2.82 -65.90
C ASN A 350 17.94 1.99 -67.19
N GLN A 351 16.87 1.25 -67.52
CA GLN A 351 16.76 0.51 -68.77
C GLN A 351 16.74 1.43 -69.99
N ILE A 352 15.98 2.54 -69.93
CA ILE A 352 15.95 3.55 -71.00
C ILE A 352 17.34 4.18 -71.17
N LEU A 353 18.02 4.53 -70.08
CA LEU A 353 19.38 5.07 -70.12
C LEU A 353 20.38 4.07 -70.73
N GLN A 354 20.27 2.78 -70.40
CA GLN A 354 21.11 1.73 -71.00
C GLN A 354 20.83 1.55 -72.50
N GLN A 355 19.56 1.49 -72.91
CA GLN A 355 19.18 1.36 -74.31
C GLN A 355 19.59 2.58 -75.13
N ALA A 356 19.35 3.80 -74.60
CA ALA A 356 19.77 5.04 -75.22
C ALA A 356 21.31 5.10 -75.33
N GLY A 357 22.04 4.73 -74.27
CA GLY A 357 23.49 4.64 -74.27
C GLY A 357 24.01 3.68 -75.34
N ALA A 358 23.42 2.48 -75.45
CA ALA A 358 23.78 1.49 -76.47
C ALA A 358 23.46 1.98 -77.89
N ALA A 359 22.30 2.61 -78.09
CA ALA A 359 21.90 3.17 -79.39
C ALA A 359 22.81 4.31 -79.84
N VAL A 360 23.17 5.23 -78.94
CA VAL A 360 24.11 6.31 -79.22
C VAL A 360 25.50 5.76 -79.55
N LEU A 361 25.98 4.76 -78.81
CA LEU A 361 27.25 4.09 -79.09
C LEU A 361 27.24 3.41 -80.47
N ALA A 362 26.14 2.70 -80.80
CA ALA A 362 25.97 2.05 -82.09
C ALA A 362 25.92 3.07 -83.24
N GLN A 363 25.26 4.21 -83.05
CA GLN A 363 25.17 5.27 -84.06
C GLN A 363 26.51 6.00 -84.27
N ALA A 364 27.27 6.24 -83.20
CA ALA A 364 28.62 6.79 -83.29
C ALA A 364 29.57 5.85 -84.05
N ASN A 365 29.45 4.53 -83.83
CA ASN A 365 30.20 3.52 -84.59
C ASN A 365 29.81 3.50 -86.07
N GLN A 366 28.52 3.62 -86.40
CA GLN A 366 28.05 3.70 -87.79
C GLN A 366 28.53 4.98 -88.49
N GLN A 367 28.48 6.13 -87.83
CA GLN A 367 28.99 7.39 -88.38
C GLN A 367 30.51 7.31 -88.62
N SER A 368 31.26 6.73 -87.68
CA SER A 368 32.70 6.50 -87.84
C SER A 368 32.99 5.58 -89.03
N ALA A 369 32.20 4.52 -89.23
CA ALA A 369 32.31 3.63 -90.39
C ALA A 369 31.94 4.31 -91.71
N LEU A 370 30.94 5.19 -91.72
CA LEU A 370 30.54 6.00 -92.88
C LEU A 370 31.63 7.00 -93.29
N VAL A 371 32.27 7.65 -92.31
CA VAL A 371 33.42 8.54 -92.56
C VAL A 371 34.60 7.74 -93.13
N LEU A 372 34.86 6.53 -92.62
CA LEU A 372 35.88 5.64 -93.17
C LEU A 372 35.58 5.22 -94.62
N LYS A 373 34.31 5.03 -94.96
CA LYS A 373 33.85 4.70 -96.32
C LYS A 373 33.95 5.89 -97.28
N LEU A 374 33.67 7.12 -96.83
CA LEU A 374 33.83 8.33 -97.63
C LEU A 374 35.30 8.73 -97.87
N LEU A 375 36.21 8.39 -96.95
CA LEU A 375 37.64 8.65 -97.14
C LEU A 375 38.30 7.67 -98.12
N GLY A 376 37.63 6.57 -98.47
CA GLY A 376 38.13 5.55 -99.39
C GLY A 376 37.76 5.73 -100.86
N ASP A 377 36.88 6.68 -101.21
CA ASP A 377 36.26 6.76 -102.54
C ASP A 377 36.43 8.16 -103.16
N THR A 378 37.56 8.39 -103.85
CA THR A 378 37.80 9.61 -104.66
C THR A 378 37.81 9.28 -106.16
N PRO A 379 36.86 9.78 -106.98
CA PRO A 379 36.95 9.71 -108.44
C PRO A 379 37.48 11.01 -109.06
N THR A 380 38.41 10.83 -109.99
CA THR A 380 39.11 11.82 -110.82
C THR A 380 38.21 12.58 -111.80
N VAL A 381 38.47 13.88 -111.91
CA VAL A 381 37.89 14.87 -112.84
C VAL A 381 38.12 14.51 -114.32
N LYS A 382 37.10 14.72 -115.18
CA LYS A 382 37.30 14.86 -116.64
C LYS A 382 36.46 16.01 -117.21
N SER A 383 37.17 16.97 -117.81
CA SER A 383 36.72 18.23 -118.40
C SER A 383 36.16 18.07 -119.84
N PRO A 384 35.49 19.11 -120.37
CA PRO A 384 34.55 19.08 -121.51
C PRO A 384 35.25 19.22 -122.87
N PRO A 385 34.52 19.24 -124.02
CA PRO A 385 34.48 20.47 -124.83
C PRO A 385 33.18 20.61 -125.71
N PRO A 386 33.09 21.45 -126.77
CA PRO A 386 32.29 22.69 -126.82
C PRO A 386 31.21 22.69 -127.93
N ARG A 387 30.44 23.79 -128.06
CA ARG A 387 29.63 24.14 -129.25
C ARG A 387 30.02 25.54 -129.74
N PRO A 388 29.78 25.85 -131.03
CA PRO A 388 30.16 25.13 -132.25
C PRO A 388 31.48 25.64 -132.83
#